data_AF-T1GQB4-F1
#
_entry.id   AF-T1GQB4-F1
#
_cell.length_a   1.000
_cell.length_b   1.000
_cell.length_c   1.000
_cell.angle_alpha   90.00
_cell.angle_beta   90.00
_cell.angle_gamma   90.00
#
_symmetry.space_group_name_H-M   'P 1'
#
loop_
_entity.id
_entity.type
_entity.pdbx_description
1 polymer ?
#
loop_
_entity_poly.entity_id
_entity_poly.type
_entity_poly.pdbx_seq_one_letter_code
_entity_poly.pdbx_strand_id
1 'polypeptide(L)'
;MATIDGRPAQYGISLKQLRELMEHRGREGINKINELGGVKEICKKLYTSANEGLSGNKQDLDHRRDTFGSNVIPPKPPKTFLTLVWEALQDVTLIILEVAALVSLGLSFYKPADDEDQIRL
;
A
#
# COMPACT_ATOMS: atom_id res chain seq x y z
N MET A 1 -36.16 5.10 -2.26
CA MET A 1 -35.15 4.90 -1.19
C MET A 1 -34.35 3.67 -1.59
N ALA A 2 -33.05 3.80 -1.89
CA ALA A 2 -32.28 2.67 -2.39
C ALA A 2 -32.22 1.57 -1.32
N THR A 3 -32.69 0.38 -1.66
CA THR A 3 -32.68 -0.80 -0.79
C THR A 3 -31.75 -1.85 -1.38
N ILE A 4 -30.98 -2.50 -0.52
CA ILE A 4 -30.08 -3.60 -0.88
C ILE A 4 -30.52 -4.77 -0.01
N ASP A 5 -31.01 -5.86 -0.62
CA ASP A 5 -31.62 -6.99 0.08
C ASP A 5 -32.70 -6.59 1.12
N GLY A 6 -33.54 -5.61 0.80
CA GLY A 6 -34.59 -5.15 1.72
C GLY A 6 -34.10 -4.29 2.90
N ARG A 7 -32.81 -3.96 2.98
CA ARG A 7 -32.22 -3.05 3.97
C ARG A 7 -31.95 -1.67 3.36
N PRO A 8 -32.00 -0.58 4.15
CA PRO A 8 -31.60 0.75 3.67
C PRO A 8 -30.15 0.74 3.21
N ALA A 9 -29.84 1.45 2.11
CA ALA A 9 -28.46 1.58 1.63
C ALA A 9 -27.51 2.27 2.62
N GLN A 10 -28.02 2.88 3.70
CA GLN A 10 -27.22 3.62 4.67
C GLN A 10 -27.22 2.93 6.03
N TYR A 11 -26.03 2.72 6.59
CA TYR A 11 -25.85 2.24 7.95
C TYR A 11 -26.08 3.35 8.97
N GLY A 12 -26.57 2.98 10.16
CA GLY A 12 -26.78 3.93 11.26
C GLY A 12 -25.49 4.30 12.02
N ILE A 13 -24.33 3.82 11.56
CA ILE A 13 -23.02 4.11 12.11
C ILE A 13 -22.00 4.21 10.97
N SER A 14 -21.06 5.15 11.10
CA SER A 14 -20.01 5.41 10.10
C SER A 14 -18.71 4.70 10.43
N LEU A 15 -17.86 4.50 9.41
CA LEU A 15 -16.49 3.99 9.58
C LEU A 15 -15.67 4.83 10.56
N LYS A 16 -15.82 6.17 10.51
CA LYS A 16 -15.12 7.08 11.42
C LYS A 16 -15.48 6.80 12.88
N GLN A 17 -16.76 6.64 13.19
CA GLN A 17 -17.21 6.33 14.55
C GLN A 17 -16.72 4.97 15.04
N LEU A 18 -16.69 3.97 14.16
CA LEU A 18 -16.13 2.65 14.49
C LEU A 18 -14.63 2.72 14.76
N ARG A 19 -13.89 3.53 14.01
CA ARG A 19 -12.46 3.75 14.21
C ARG A 19 -12.18 4.48 15.52
N GLU A 20 -12.90 5.57 15.80
CA GLU A 20 -12.82 6.30 17.07
C GLU A 20 -13.10 5.35 18.25
N LEU A 21 -14.10 4.48 18.13
CA LEU A 21 -14.40 3.49 19.15
C LEU A 21 -13.21 2.54 19.41
N MET A 22 -12.50 2.10 18.36
CA MET A 22 -11.33 1.22 18.48
C MET A 22 -10.10 1.92 19.07
N GLU A 23 -10.04 3.25 19.04
CA GLU A 23 -8.97 4.05 19.65
C GLU A 23 -9.10 4.11 21.18
N HIS A 24 -10.32 4.03 21.72
CA HIS A 24 -10.59 4.02 23.16
C HIS A 24 -10.51 2.62 23.77
N ARG A 25 -10.00 2.51 25.01
CA ARG A 25 -9.89 1.23 25.75
C ARG A 25 -10.39 1.36 27.19
N GLY A 26 -10.73 0.22 27.80
CA GLY A 26 -11.17 0.17 29.19
C GLY A 26 -12.44 0.99 29.44
N ARG A 27 -12.42 1.86 30.47
CA ARG A 27 -13.57 2.67 30.87
C ARG A 27 -14.04 3.64 29.78
N GLU A 28 -13.12 4.26 29.05
CA GLU A 28 -13.46 5.19 27.97
C GLU A 28 -14.16 4.48 26.81
N GLY A 29 -13.69 3.27 26.46
CA GLY A 29 -14.33 2.45 25.43
C GLY A 29 -15.76 2.06 25.82
N ILE A 30 -15.98 1.67 27.08
CA ILE A 30 -17.32 1.34 27.59
C ILE A 30 -18.25 2.56 27.52
N ASN A 31 -17.76 3.74 27.92
CA ASN A 31 -18.53 4.98 27.80
C ASN A 31 -18.90 5.28 26.35
N LYS A 32 -17.96 5.11 25.41
CA LYS A 32 -18.21 5.32 23.98
C LYS A 32 -19.23 4.35 23.40
N ILE A 33 -19.20 3.08 23.82
CA ILE A 33 -20.22 2.09 23.46
C ILE A 33 -21.60 2.53 23.95
N ASN A 34 -21.68 3.01 25.20
CA ASN A 34 -22.93 3.49 25.78
C ASN A 34 -23.46 4.74 25.07
N GLU A 35 -22.59 5.69 24.69
CA GLU A 35 -22.96 6.85 23.86
C GLU A 35 -23.59 6.46 22.52
N LEU A 36 -23.12 5.34 21.92
CA LEU A 36 -23.65 4.83 20.67
C LEU A 36 -24.98 4.06 20.81
N GLY A 37 -25.49 3.89 22.04
CA GLY A 37 -26.71 3.15 22.38
C GLY A 37 -26.47 1.73 22.90
N GLY A 38 -25.21 1.37 23.18
CA GLY A 38 -24.83 0.03 23.63
C GLY A 38 -24.64 -0.98 22.50
N VAL A 39 -24.16 -2.18 22.86
CA VAL A 39 -23.81 -3.24 21.90
C VAL A 39 -24.98 -3.63 21.00
N LYS A 40 -26.20 -3.75 21.56
CA LYS A 40 -27.40 -4.14 20.80
C LYS A 40 -27.78 -3.11 19.73
N GLU A 41 -27.71 -1.82 20.05
CA GLU A 41 -27.99 -0.78 19.05
C GLU A 41 -26.88 -0.66 18.01
N ILE A 42 -25.62 -0.90 18.38
CA ILE A 42 -24.53 -0.99 17.40
C ILE A 42 -24.80 -2.15 16.41
N CYS A 43 -25.18 -3.33 16.90
CA CYS A 43 -25.54 -4.47 16.03
C CYS A 43 -26.69 -4.12 15.09
N LYS A 44 -27.73 -3.43 15.59
CA LYS A 44 -28.87 -2.98 14.79
C LYS A 44 -28.47 -1.94 13.73
N LYS A 45 -27.65 -0.96 14.09
CA LYS A 45 -27.11 0.07 13.16
C LYS A 45 -26.20 -0.52 12.08
N LEU A 46 -25.51 -1.63 12.39
CA LEU A 46 -24.69 -2.42 11.47
C LEU A 46 -25.48 -3.50 10.71
N TYR A 47 -26.78 -3.61 10.96
CA TYR A 47 -27.64 -4.66 10.40
C TYR A 47 -27.06 -6.08 10.55
N THR A 48 -26.53 -6.41 11.73
CA THR A 48 -25.95 -7.72 12.05
C THR A 48 -26.62 -8.32 13.29
N SER A 49 -26.72 -9.64 13.34
CA SER A 49 -27.12 -10.35 14.56
C SER A 49 -25.95 -10.40 15.53
N ALA A 50 -26.22 -10.22 16.83
CA ALA A 50 -25.21 -10.39 17.89
C ALA A 50 -24.84 -11.86 18.11
N ASN A 51 -25.74 -12.79 17.75
CA ASN A 51 -25.59 -14.23 18.00
C ASN A 51 -25.20 -14.98 16.73
N GLU A 52 -25.77 -14.59 15.58
CA GLU A 52 -25.63 -15.31 14.31
C GLU A 52 -24.76 -14.55 13.29
N GLY A 53 -24.44 -13.28 13.56
CA GLY A 53 -23.65 -12.45 12.65
C GLY A 53 -24.40 -12.07 11.37
N LEU A 54 -23.73 -12.22 10.23
CA LEU A 54 -24.23 -11.89 8.90
C LEU A 54 -24.77 -13.11 8.19
N SER A 55 -25.80 -12.93 7.36
CA SER A 55 -26.42 -14.01 6.59
C SER A 55 -25.55 -14.55 5.44
N GLY A 56 -24.44 -13.88 5.10
CA GLY A 56 -23.53 -14.29 4.04
C GLY A 56 -24.01 -13.98 2.61
N ASN A 57 -25.07 -13.17 2.45
CA ASN A 57 -25.52 -12.75 1.12
C ASN A 57 -24.44 -11.88 0.45
N LYS A 58 -24.07 -12.24 -0.79
CA LYS A 58 -23.04 -11.56 -1.57
C LYS A 58 -23.34 -10.07 -1.78
N GLN A 59 -24.59 -9.69 -2.02
CA GLN A 59 -24.96 -8.28 -2.22
C GLN A 59 -24.76 -7.43 -0.96
N ASP A 60 -25.17 -7.94 0.22
CA ASP A 60 -24.88 -7.31 1.52
C ASP A 60 -23.37 -7.22 1.79
N LEU A 61 -22.61 -8.28 1.49
CA LEU A 61 -21.15 -8.29 1.69
C LEU A 61 -20.42 -7.29 0.79
N ASP A 62 -20.82 -7.17 -0.48
CA ASP A 62 -20.25 -6.22 -1.42
C ASP A 62 -20.58 -4.78 -0.99
N HIS A 63 -21.83 -4.50 -0.61
CA HIS A 63 -22.22 -3.19 -0.09
C HIS A 63 -21.49 -2.78 1.20
N ARG A 64 -21.26 -3.74 2.11
CA ARG A 64 -20.44 -3.53 3.30
C ARG A 64 -19.00 -3.18 2.95
N ARG A 65 -18.41 -3.85 1.96
CA ARG A 65 -17.06 -3.56 1.49
C ARG A 65 -16.98 -2.18 0.85
N ASP A 66 -17.99 -1.76 0.11
CA ASP A 66 -18.04 -0.42 -0.48
C ASP A 66 -18.18 0.66 0.60
N THR A 67 -18.93 0.39 1.67
CA THR A 67 -19.18 1.38 2.73
C THR A 67 -18.06 1.46 3.77
N PHE A 68 -17.51 0.32 4.19
CA PHE A 68 -16.53 0.21 5.28
C PHE A 68 -15.11 -0.13 4.80
N GLY A 69 -14.92 -0.37 3.51
CA GLY A 69 -13.64 -0.83 2.97
C GLY A 69 -13.37 -2.31 3.24
N SER A 70 -12.29 -2.81 2.63
CA SER A 70 -11.84 -4.19 2.77
C SER A 70 -10.91 -4.33 3.97
N ASN A 71 -11.08 -5.39 4.78
CA ASN A 71 -10.15 -5.74 5.86
C ASN A 71 -8.93 -6.51 5.31
N VAL A 72 -8.24 -5.91 4.33
CA VAL A 72 -7.04 -6.48 3.71
C VAL A 72 -5.93 -5.47 3.87
N ILE A 73 -4.83 -5.89 4.47
CA ILE A 73 -3.61 -5.10 4.53
C ILE A 73 -3.02 -5.10 3.12
N PRO A 74 -2.95 -3.95 2.43
CA PRO A 74 -2.42 -3.92 1.07
C PRO A 74 -0.97 -4.41 1.09
N PRO A 75 -0.60 -5.40 0.27
CA PRO A 75 0.79 -5.80 0.15
C PRO A 75 1.60 -4.62 -0.40
N LYS A 76 2.85 -4.46 0.06
CA LYS A 76 3.74 -3.46 -0.52
C LYS A 76 3.85 -3.74 -2.03
N PRO A 77 3.65 -2.76 -2.91
CA PRO A 77 3.80 -2.98 -4.34
C PRO A 77 5.24 -3.46 -4.60
N PRO A 78 5.43 -4.47 -5.47
CA PRO A 78 6.76 -4.96 -5.79
C PRO A 78 7.58 -3.83 -6.43
N LYS A 79 8.88 -3.78 -6.14
CA LYS A 79 9.79 -2.89 -6.86
C LYS A 79 9.83 -3.31 -8.33
N THR A 80 9.83 -2.32 -9.23
CA THR A 80 9.98 -2.61 -10.66
C THR A 80 11.42 -3.06 -10.95
N PHE A 81 11.63 -3.82 -12.02
CA PHE A 81 12.97 -4.24 -12.43
C PHE A 81 13.94 -3.06 -12.59
N LEU A 82 13.48 -1.95 -13.19
CA LEU A 82 14.30 -0.74 -13.36
C LEU A 82 14.67 -0.08 -12.03
N THR A 83 13.77 -0.10 -11.05
CA THR A 83 14.08 0.38 -9.69
C THR A 83 15.18 -0.45 -9.07
N LEU A 84 15.15 -1.77 -9.23
CA LEU A 84 16.18 -2.67 -8.71
C LEU A 84 17.53 -2.47 -9.40
N VAL A 85 17.53 -2.28 -10.72
CA VAL A 85 18.75 -1.96 -11.47
C VAL A 85 19.32 -0.61 -11.03
N TRP A 86 18.48 0.41 -10.88
CA TRP A 86 18.92 1.72 -10.40
C TRP A 86 19.50 1.67 -8.98
N GLU A 87 18.85 0.92 -8.08
CA GLU A 87 19.38 0.67 -6.73
C GLU A 87 20.72 -0.07 -6.76
N ALA A 88 20.90 -1.04 -7.66
CA ALA A 88 22.17 -1.76 -7.80
C ALA A 88 23.30 -0.86 -8.34
N LEU A 89 23.01 0.02 -9.30
CA LEU A 89 23.99 0.95 -9.88
C LEU A 89 24.52 2.00 -8.88
N GLN A 90 23.86 2.19 -7.73
CA GLN A 90 24.33 3.09 -6.67
C GLN A 90 25.37 2.46 -5.74
N ASP A 91 25.77 1.20 -5.94
CA ASP A 91 26.87 0.58 -5.21
C ASP A 91 28.22 1.20 -5.63
N VAL A 92 28.97 1.70 -4.65
CA VAL A 92 30.29 2.33 -4.85
C VAL A 92 31.25 1.40 -5.61
N THR A 93 31.16 0.08 -5.39
CA THR A 93 31.98 -0.92 -6.08
C THR A 93 31.67 -0.94 -7.58
N LEU A 94 30.39 -0.94 -7.95
CA LEU A 94 29.97 -0.94 -9.36
C LEU A 94 30.31 0.38 -10.05
N ILE A 95 30.13 1.52 -9.37
CA ILE A 95 30.51 2.83 -9.89
C ILE A 95 32.01 2.88 -10.23
N ILE A 96 32.89 2.37 -9.35
CA ILE A 96 34.33 2.31 -9.62
C ILE A 96 34.63 1.46 -10.86
N LEU A 97 33.96 0.31 -11.02
CA LEU A 97 34.13 -0.57 -12.18
C LEU A 97 33.65 0.09 -13.49
N GLU A 98 32.54 0.82 -13.46
CA GLU A 98 32.04 1.57 -14.63
C GLU A 98 32.99 2.69 -15.04
N VAL A 99 33.50 3.46 -14.08
CA VAL A 99 34.49 4.52 -14.34
C VAL A 99 35.76 3.92 -14.95
N ALA A 100 36.27 2.82 -14.38
CA ALA A 100 37.43 2.12 -14.93
C ALA A 100 37.17 1.65 -16.36
N ALA A 101 36.01 1.07 -16.64
CA ALA A 101 35.62 0.63 -17.98
C ALA A 101 35.54 1.79 -18.99
N LEU A 102 34.99 2.94 -18.58
CA LEU A 102 34.95 4.14 -19.43
C LEU A 102 36.35 4.68 -19.74
N VAL A 103 37.25 4.73 -18.75
CA VAL A 103 38.65 5.13 -18.94
C VAL A 103 39.36 4.15 -19.89
N SER A 104 39.23 2.84 -19.67
CA SER A 104 39.81 1.82 -20.54
C SER A 104 39.29 1.95 -21.98
N LEU A 105 38.00 2.20 -22.17
CA LEU A 105 37.41 2.41 -23.48
C LEU A 105 37.94 3.69 -24.15
N GLY A 106 38.00 4.80 -23.40
CA GLY A 106 38.54 6.07 -23.89
C GLY A 106 40.00 5.96 -24.34
N LEU A 107 40.83 5.27 -23.56
CA LEU A 107 42.22 4.97 -23.92
C LEU A 107 42.33 4.06 -25.15
N SER A 108 41.41 3.10 -25.33
CA SER A 108 41.40 2.25 -26.52
C SER A 108 41.15 3.03 -27.81
N PHE A 109 40.47 4.16 -27.75
CA PHE A 109 40.26 5.05 -28.90
C PHE A 109 41.39 6.10 -29.06
N TYR A 110 42.28 6.23 -28.08
CA TYR A 110 43.43 7.12 -28.17
C TYR A 110 44.54 6.45 -28.97
N LYS A 111 44.64 6.79 -30.26
CA LYS A 111 45.83 6.51 -31.08
C LYS A 111 46.77 7.71 -30.97
N PRO A 112 47.97 7.58 -30.40
CA PRO A 112 48.99 8.59 -30.62
C PRO A 112 49.29 8.65 -32.13
N ALA A 113 49.45 9.85 -32.68
CA ALA A 113 49.99 9.99 -34.03
C ALA A 113 51.35 9.28 -34.07
N ASP A 114 51.56 8.39 -35.04
CA ASP A 114 52.86 7.83 -35.30
C ASP A 114 53.83 9.01 -35.54
N ASP A 115 54.77 9.23 -34.62
CA ASP A 115 55.95 10.04 -34.89
C ASP A 115 56.84 9.26 -35.87
N GLU A 116 56.38 9.13 -37.12
CA GLU A 116 57.25 8.90 -38.27
C GLU A 116 58.05 10.19 -38.50
N ASP A 117 59.14 10.43 -37.76
CA ASP A 117 60.23 11.33 -38.18
C ASP A 117 61.38 11.34 -37.15
N GLN A 118 62.19 10.27 -37.10
CA GLN A 118 63.61 10.35 -36.72
C GLN A 118 64.39 9.03 -36.87
N ILE A 119 64.36 8.41 -38.06
CA ILE A 119 65.48 7.56 -38.51
C ILE A 119 65.78 7.87 -39.98
N ARG A 120 66.18 9.11 -40.27
CA ARG A 120 66.97 9.47 -41.46
C ARG A 120 67.83 10.69 -41.14
N LEU A 121 69.05 10.43 -40.68
CA LEU A 121 70.35 10.95 -41.16
C LEU A 121 71.45 10.58 -40.16
#